data_AF-A0AAD7G887-F1
#
_entry.id   AF-A0AAD7G887-F1
#
_cell.length_a   1.000
_cell.length_b   1.000
_cell.length_c   1.000
_cell.angle_alpha   90.00
_cell.angle_beta   90.00
_cell.angle_gamma   90.00
#
_symmetry.space_group_name_H-M   'P 1'
#
loop_
_entity.id
_entity.type
_entity.pdbx_description
1 polymer ?
#
loop_
_entity_poly.entity_id
_entity_poly.type
_entity_poly.pdbx_seq_one_letter_code
_entity_poly.pdbx_strand_id
1 'polypeptide(L)'
;MAFIVHSSVATHLFNPCGHSFCGDCGWQWIIKNKNAGCPVCRTPFNMPMVKNICMDKMVDMHIQMLCSNDEDWRMNGRKLAEFQGRQKKWKDDVAERNKVV
;
A
#
# COMPACT_ATOMS: atom_id res chain seq x y z
N MET A 1 -3.75 1.64 -17.27
CA MET A 1 -3.26 1.21 -15.94
C MET A 1 -4.47 1.06 -15.03
N ALA A 2 -4.91 -0.17 -14.74
CA ALA A 2 -5.93 -0.38 -13.73
C ALA A 2 -5.32 -0.05 -12.36
N PHE A 3 -5.83 0.97 -11.68
CA PHE A 3 -5.55 1.15 -10.26
C PHE A 3 -6.22 -0.01 -9.53
N ILE A 4 -5.45 -1.05 -9.26
CA ILE A 4 -5.96 -2.22 -8.55
C ILE A 4 -6.05 -1.84 -7.07
N VAL A 5 -7.20 -1.28 -6.66
CA VAL A 5 -7.46 -0.81 -5.29
C VAL A 5 -7.17 -1.91 -4.27
N HIS A 6 -7.56 -3.14 -4.58
CA HIS A 6 -7.34 -4.34 -3.76
C HIS A 6 -5.88 -4.83 -3.70
N SER A 7 -4.93 -4.13 -4.34
CA SER A 7 -3.50 -4.43 -4.22
C SER A 7 -2.80 -3.63 -3.10
N SER A 8 -3.44 -2.65 -2.48
CA SER A 8 -2.79 -1.80 -1.47
C SER A 8 -3.00 -2.34 -0.06
N VAL A 9 -1.92 -2.70 0.66
CA VAL A 9 -2.02 -3.26 2.03
C VAL A 9 -1.93 -2.23 3.15
N ALA A 10 -1.34 -1.06 2.87
CA ALA A 10 -1.26 0.07 3.78
C ALA A 10 -0.96 1.34 2.99
N THR A 11 -1.94 2.19 2.76
CA THR A 11 -1.83 3.31 1.85
C THR A 11 -1.06 4.46 2.49
N HIS A 12 -0.11 5.02 1.74
CA HIS A 12 0.64 6.20 2.15
C HIS A 12 0.69 7.24 1.02
N LEU A 13 0.73 8.50 1.41
CA LEU A 13 0.87 9.69 0.57
C LEU A 13 2.34 10.04 0.43
N PHE A 14 2.74 10.39 -0.79
CA PHE A 14 4.01 11.06 -1.04
C PHE A 14 3.85 12.56 -0.79
N ASN A 15 4.55 13.07 0.21
CA ASN A 15 4.61 14.50 0.54
C ASN A 15 5.69 15.18 -0.33
N PRO A 16 5.43 16.34 -0.99
CA PRO A 16 4.23 17.18 -0.93
C PRO A 16 3.15 16.93 -1.98
N CYS A 17 3.35 16.02 -2.94
CA CYS A 17 2.43 15.90 -4.07
C CYS A 17 1.07 15.24 -3.76
N GLY A 18 0.93 14.55 -2.63
CA GLY A 18 -0.33 13.91 -2.22
C GLY A 18 -0.71 12.63 -2.97
N HIS A 19 0.12 12.12 -3.87
CA HIS A 19 -0.17 10.85 -4.55
C HIS A 19 -0.08 9.67 -3.59
N SER A 20 -1.09 8.80 -3.62
CA SER A 20 -1.22 7.64 -2.74
C SER A 20 -0.70 6.36 -3.38
N PHE A 21 0.03 5.56 -2.61
CA PHE A 21 0.53 4.24 -3.03
C PHE A 21 0.44 3.24 -1.87
N CYS A 22 0.54 1.96 -2.20
CA CYS A 22 0.83 0.94 -1.20
C CYS A 22 2.15 1.26 -0.49
N GLY A 23 2.15 1.13 0.84
CA GLY A 23 3.26 1.47 1.72
C GLY A 23 4.49 0.62 1.44
N ASP A 24 4.32 -0.68 1.17
CA ASP A 24 5.45 -1.56 0.78
C ASP A 24 6.04 -1.09 -0.56
N CYS A 25 5.20 -0.83 -1.56
CA CYS A 25 5.66 -0.34 -2.86
C CYS A 25 6.37 1.02 -2.75
N GLY A 26 5.81 1.96 -1.99
CA GLY A 26 6.42 3.26 -1.75
C GLY A 26 7.74 3.16 -1.00
N TRP A 27 7.82 2.29 0.01
CA TRP A 27 9.04 2.07 0.77
C TRP A 27 10.13 1.43 -0.10
N GLN A 28 9.81 0.41 -0.89
CA GLN A 28 10.76 -0.18 -1.85
C GLN A 28 11.25 0.86 -2.86
N TRP A 29 10.36 1.73 -3.35
CA TRP A 29 10.71 2.77 -4.30
C TRP A 29 11.72 3.79 -3.74
N ILE A 30 11.45 4.31 -2.53
CA ILE A 30 12.29 5.35 -1.91
C ILE A 30 13.56 4.74 -1.33
N ILE A 31 13.44 3.68 -0.53
CA ILE A 31 14.55 3.14 0.26
C ILE A 31 15.38 2.16 -0.55
N LYS A 32 14.78 1.11 -1.11
CA LYS A 32 15.56 0.07 -1.81
C LYS A 32 16.12 0.57 -3.13
N ASN A 33 15.30 1.27 -3.90
CA ASN A 33 15.69 1.74 -5.24
C ASN A 33 16.34 3.13 -5.22
N LYS A 34 16.44 3.77 -4.04
CA LYS A 34 17.06 5.09 -3.83
C LYS A 34 16.49 6.17 -4.76
N ASN A 35 15.20 6.10 -5.09
CA ASN A 35 14.56 7.13 -5.93
C ASN A 35 14.16 8.34 -5.08
N ALA A 36 14.42 9.54 -5.60
CA ALA A 36 14.25 10.79 -4.88
C ALA A 36 12.88 11.48 -5.07
N GLY A 37 11.90 10.85 -5.72
CA GLY A 37 10.64 11.52 -6.05
C GLY A 37 9.46 10.58 -6.28
N CYS A 38 8.26 11.19 -6.34
CA CYS A 38 7.00 10.48 -6.55
C CYS A 38 7.02 9.62 -7.83
N PRO A 39 6.58 8.35 -7.81
CA PRO A 39 6.52 7.51 -9.01
C PRO A 39 5.68 8.08 -10.16
N VAL A 40 4.66 8.90 -9.83
CA VAL A 40 3.71 9.47 -10.80
C VAL A 40 4.21 10.82 -11.31
N CYS A 41 4.31 11.82 -10.43
CA CYS A 41 4.58 13.20 -10.85
C CYS A 41 6.05 13.61 -10.68
N ARG A 42 6.91 12.73 -10.15
CA ARG A 42 8.34 12.98 -9.93
C ARG A 42 8.67 14.12 -8.98
N THR A 43 7.68 14.74 -8.33
CA THR A 43 7.89 15.73 -7.27
C THR A 43 8.90 15.19 -6.25
N PRO A 44 9.96 15.95 -5.95
CA PRO A 44 10.99 15.53 -5.00
C PRO A 44 10.41 15.23 -3.63
N PHE A 45 10.98 14.22 -2.98
CA PHE A 45 10.59 13.78 -1.65
C PHE A 45 11.62 14.27 -0.63
N ASN A 46 11.17 15.07 0.33
CA ASN A 46 12.01 15.64 1.39
C ASN A 46 11.48 15.37 2.80
N MET A 47 10.37 14.64 2.93
CA MET A 47 9.68 14.33 4.19
C MET A 47 9.09 12.92 4.13
N PRO A 48 9.01 12.17 5.23
CA PRO A 48 8.47 10.80 5.26
C PRO A 48 7.08 10.66 4.60
N MET A 49 6.79 9.46 4.09
CA MET A 49 5.46 9.16 3.56
C MET A 49 4.41 9.20 4.68
N VAL A 50 3.26 9.80 4.42
CA VAL A 50 2.20 9.99 5.42
C VAL A 50 1.09 8.96 5.22
N LYS A 51 0.65 8.26 6.26
CA LYS A 51 -0.43 7.27 6.14
C LYS A 51 -1.73 7.90 5.62
N ASN A 52 -2.35 7.28 4.62
CA ASN A 52 -3.67 7.68 4.10
C ASN A 52 -4.77 6.81 4.70
N ILE A 53 -5.30 7.24 5.85
CA ILE A 53 -6.34 6.50 6.57
C ILE A 53 -7.63 6.37 5.74
N CYS A 54 -7.99 7.42 4.99
CA CYS A 54 -9.20 7.41 4.17
C CYS A 54 -9.12 6.33 3.07
N MET A 55 -7.97 6.25 2.39
CA MET A 55 -7.76 5.24 1.36
C MET A 55 -7.67 3.83 1.94
N ASP A 56 -7.09 3.64 3.12
CA ASP A 56 -7.13 2.33 3.80
C ASP A 56 -8.59 1.87 4.01
N LYS A 57 -9.48 2.77 4.44
CA LYS A 57 -10.90 2.45 4.61
C LYS A 57 -11.61 2.15 3.30
N MET A 58 -11.27 2.85 2.22
CA MET A 58 -11.80 2.54 0.89
C MET A 58 -11.34 1.17 0.38
N VAL A 59 -10.08 0.79 0.64
CA VAL A 59 -9.58 -0.55 0.32
C VAL A 59 -10.33 -1.60 1.13
N ASP A 60 -10.47 -1.42 2.45
CA ASP A 60 -11.20 -2.36 3.32
C ASP A 60 -12.63 -2.59 2.82
N MET A 61 -13.35 -1.52 2.48
CA MET A 61 -14.72 -1.60 1.95
C MET A 61 -14.76 -2.31 0.58
N HIS A 62 -13.80 -2.03 -0.30
CA HIS A 62 -13.72 -2.69 -1.60
C HIS A 62 -13.45 -4.19 -1.45
N ILE A 63 -12.56 -4.59 -0.54
CA ILE A 63 -12.29 -6.01 -0.22
C ILE A 63 -13.56 -6.68 0.31
N GLN A 64 -14.31 -6.03 1.21
CA GLN A 64 -15.59 -6.57 1.71
C GLN A 64 -16.59 -6.82 0.56
N MET A 65 -16.71 -5.89 -0.38
CA MET A 65 -17.56 -6.08 -1.56
C MET A 65 -17.07 -7.23 -2.44
N LEU A 66 -15.75 -7.39 -2.61
CA LEU A 66 -15.18 -8.51 -3.37
C LEU A 66 -15.45 -9.85 -2.70
N CYS A 67 -15.36 -9.93 -1.36
CA CYS A 67 -15.69 -11.15 -0.60
C CYS A 67 -17.12 -11.64 -0.86
N SER A 68 -18.07 -10.75 -1.16
CA SER A 68 -19.44 -11.15 -1.50
C SER A 68 -19.59 -11.65 -2.94
N ASN A 69 -18.80 -11.12 -3.87
CA ASN A 69 -19.06 -11.21 -5.32
C ASN A 69 -18.02 -12.01 -6.12
N ASP A 70 -16.83 -12.29 -5.57
CA ASP A 70 -15.74 -13.02 -6.24
C ASP A 70 -15.25 -14.17 -5.35
N GLU A 71 -15.28 -15.40 -5.89
CA GLU A 71 -14.87 -16.61 -5.18
C GLU A 71 -13.40 -16.60 -4.75
N ASP A 72 -12.51 -15.98 -5.52
CA ASP A 72 -11.11 -15.84 -5.15
C ASP A 72 -10.90 -14.92 -3.94
N TRP A 73 -11.87 -14.05 -3.64
CA TRP A 73 -11.85 -13.13 -2.51
C TRP A 73 -12.67 -13.61 -1.30
N ARG A 74 -13.39 -14.73 -1.43
CA ARG A 74 -14.13 -15.33 -0.30
C ARG A 74 -13.18 -15.90 0.76
N MET A 75 -13.77 -16.37 1.87
CA MET A 75 -13.04 -17.13 2.89
C MET A 75 -12.34 -18.33 2.23
N ASN A 76 -11.03 -18.49 2.49
CA ASN A 76 -10.12 -19.45 1.82
C ASN A 76 -9.84 -19.19 0.33
N GLY A 77 -10.35 -18.11 -0.24
CA GLY A 77 -10.03 -17.67 -1.58
C GLY A 77 -8.56 -17.27 -1.71
N ARG A 78 -7.95 -17.60 -2.85
CA ARG A 78 -6.52 -17.40 -3.11
C ARG A 78 -6.11 -15.92 -3.02
N LYS A 79 -6.90 -15.02 -3.60
CA LYS A 79 -6.58 -13.58 -3.63
C LYS A 79 -6.70 -12.95 -2.24
N LEU A 80 -7.71 -13.35 -1.45
CA LEU A 80 -7.84 -12.89 -0.07
C LEU A 80 -6.65 -13.37 0.79
N ALA A 81 -6.28 -14.65 0.67
CA ALA A 81 -5.14 -15.21 1.40
C ALA A 81 -3.82 -14.49 1.05
N GLU A 82 -3.59 -14.23 -0.25
CA GLU A 82 -2.43 -13.46 -0.71
C GLU A 82 -2.42 -12.04 -0.14
N PHE A 83 -3.56 -11.33 -0.21
CA PHE A 83 -3.69 -9.98 0.33
C PHE A 83 -3.42 -9.92 1.84
N GLN A 84 -4.01 -10.85 2.61
CA GLN A 84 -3.77 -10.97 4.05
C GLN A 84 -2.31 -11.30 4.37
N GLY A 85 -1.66 -12.16 3.56
CA GLY A 85 -0.24 -12.43 3.66
C GLY A 85 0.61 -11.18 3.47
N ARG A 86 0.29 -10.36 2.45
CA ARG A 86 0.96 -9.06 2.23
C ARG A 86 0.71 -8.07 3.37
N GLN A 87 -0.51 -8.03 3.94
CA GLN A 87 -0.82 -7.22 5.13
C GLN A 87 -0.03 -7.66 6.37
N LYS A 88 0.07 -8.96 6.61
CA LYS A 88 0.83 -9.53 7.72
C LYS A 88 2.31 -9.16 7.59
N LYS A 89 2.91 -9.42 6.42
CA LYS A 89 4.29 -9.04 6.12
C LYS A 89 4.53 -7.55 6.38
N TRP A 90 3.64 -6.67 5.90
CA TRP A 90 3.76 -5.24 6.15
C TRP A 90 3.81 -4.91 7.66
N LYS A 91 2.95 -5.53 8.48
CA LYS A 91 2.95 -5.35 9.94
C LYS A 91 4.22 -5.89 10.61
N ASP A 92 4.72 -7.04 10.18
CA ASP A 92 5.91 -7.66 10.74
C ASP A 92 7.18 -6.85 10.45
N ASP A 93 7.26 -6.23 9.26
CA ASP A 93 8.41 -5.44 8.80
C ASP A 93 8.51 -4.03 9.44
N VAL A 94 7.65 -3.68 10.42
CA VAL A 94 7.65 -2.33 11.06
C VAL A 94 8.99 -2.01 11.71
N ALA A 95 9.58 -2.96 12.44
CA ALA A 95 10.86 -2.76 13.11
C ALA A 95 11.99 -2.45 12.12
N GLU A 96 11.96 -3.05 10.93
CA GLU A 96 12.95 -2.79 9.89
C GLU A 96 12.79 -1.39 9.31
N ARG A 97 11.54 -0.97 9.02
CA ARG A 97 11.29 0.36 8.44
C ARG A 97 11.61 1.49 9.40
N ASN A 98 11.42 1.28 10.71
CA ASN A 98 11.76 2.29 11.73
C ASN A 98 13.28 2.54 11.85
N LYS A 99 14.15 1.66 11.32
CA LYS A 99 15.61 1.89 11.32
C LYS A 99 16.07 2.90 10.27
N VAL A 100 15.22 3.19 9.28
CA VAL A 100 15.57 3.96 8.07
C VAL A 100 14.87 5.33 8.03
N VAL A 101 14.10 5.66 9.09
CA VAL A 101 13.46 6.96 9.27
C VAL A 101 14.31 7.82 10.19
#